data_AF-A0A7C7HZB8-F1
#
_entry.id   AF-A0A7C7HZB8-F1
#
_cell.length_a   1.000
_cell.length_b   1.000
_cell.length_c   1.000
_cell.angle_alpha   90.00
_cell.angle_beta   90.00
_cell.angle_gamma   90.00
#
_symmetry.space_group_name_H-M   'P 1'
#
loop_
_entity.id
_entity.type
_entity.pdbx_description
1 polymer ?
#
loop_
_entity_poly.entity_id
_entity_poly.type
_entity_poly.pdbx_seq_one_letter_code
_entity_poly.pdbx_strand_id
1 'polypeptide(L)' 'MKRLCLLPIIGVSVLTLLSACGTQPGSVSSDLIFTDAYLVDGTGEPGRMADVRVRGDRIL' A
#
# COMPACT_ATOMS: atom_id res chain seq x y z
N MET A 1 -40.09 27.65 -1.90
CA MET A 1 -38.73 27.76 -2.45
C MET A 1 -37.73 27.26 -1.41
N LYS A 2 -37.48 25.94 -1.33
CA LYS A 2 -36.65 25.32 -0.27
C LYS A 2 -36.23 23.88 -0.63
N ARG A 3 -35.85 23.64 -1.89
CA ARG A 3 -35.40 22.30 -2.34
C ARG A 3 -34.22 22.31 -3.33
N LEU A 4 -33.61 23.48 -3.59
CA LEU A 4 -32.54 23.63 -4.59
C LEU A 4 -31.11 23.66 -4.00
N CYS A 5 -30.94 23.54 -2.68
CA CYS A 5 -29.62 23.66 -2.03
C CYS A 5 -28.94 22.33 -1.69
N LEU A 6 -29.58 21.17 -1.96
CA LEU A 6 -29.02 19.85 -1.60
C LEU A 6 -28.22 19.19 -2.73
N LEU A 7 -28.30 19.72 -3.96
CA LEU A 7 -27.57 19.18 -5.10
C LEU A 7 -26.04 19.41 -5.08
N PRO A 8 -25.46 20.48 -4.50
CA PRO A 8 -24.00 20.65 -4.54
C PRO A 8 -23.29 19.80 -3.48
N ILE A 9 -23.98 19.34 -2.43
CA ILE A 9 -23.36 18.60 -1.33
C ILE A 9 -23.06 17.15 -1.74
N ILE A 10 -23.94 16.54 -2.53
CA ILE A 10 -23.75 15.15 -3.00
C ILE A 10 -22.62 15.08 -4.03
N GLY A 11 -22.47 16.10 -4.88
CA GLY A 11 -21.43 16.14 -5.91
C GLY A 11 -20.01 16.23 -5.36
N VAL A 12 -19.80 16.92 -4.23
CA VAL A 12 -18.47 17.08 -3.62
C VAL A 12 -18.00 15.79 -2.93
N SER A 13 -18.93 14.99 -2.36
CA SER A 13 -18.56 13.74 -1.67
C SER A 13 -18.05 12.63 -2.60
N VAL A 14 -18.48 12.59 -3.86
CA VAL A 14 -17.97 11.58 -4.81
C VAL A 14 -16.54 11.89 -5.22
N LEU A 15 -16.17 13.16 -5.35
CA LEU A 15 -14.84 13.58 -5.80
C LEU A 15 -13.75 13.28 -4.77
N THR A 16 -14.07 13.35 -3.47
CA THR A 16 -13.11 13.01 -2.40
C THR A 16 -12.87 11.51 -2.29
N LEU A 17 -13.86 10.67 -2.61
CA LEU A 17 -13.73 9.20 -2.61
C LEU A 17 -12.83 8.69 -3.74
N LEU A 18 -12.84 9.31 -4.93
CA LEU A 18 -11.94 8.91 -6.03
C LEU A 18 -10.48 9.31 -5.79
N SER A 19 -10.21 10.35 -4.99
CA SER A 19 -8.85 10.78 -4.67
C SER A 19 -8.14 9.87 -3.66
N ALA A 20 -8.87 8.99 -2.98
CA ALA A 20 -8.32 8.02 -2.02
C ALA A 20 -7.90 6.69 -2.68
N CYS A 21 -8.00 6.57 -4.01
CA CYS A 21 -7.32 5.52 -4.78
C CYS A 21 -5.82 5.81 -4.77
N GLY A 22 -5.19 5.62 -3.61
CA GLY A 22 -3.74 5.65 -3.46
C GLY A 22 -3.15 4.62 -4.41
N THR A 23 -2.16 5.06 -5.20
CA THR A 23 -1.37 4.18 -6.06
C THR A 23 -0.84 3.04 -5.21
N GLN A 24 -1.34 1.82 -5.43
CA GLN A 24 -0.70 0.62 -4.91
C GLN A 24 0.77 0.71 -5.35
N PRO A 25 1.75 0.65 -4.42
CA PRO A 25 3.16 0.65 -4.81
C PRO A 25 3.28 -0.42 -5.89
N GLY A 26 3.69 0.01 -7.09
CA GLY A 26 3.64 -0.84 -8.27
C GLY A 26 4.23 -2.19 -7.92
N SER A 27 3.57 -3.27 -8.35
CA SER A 27 4.08 -4.62 -8.21
C SER A 27 5.44 -4.69 -8.89
N VAL A 28 6.50 -4.35 -8.15
CA VAL A 28 7.86 -4.49 -8.63
C VAL A 28 8.11 -5.98 -8.61
N SER A 29 8.14 -6.58 -9.81
CA SER A 29 8.45 -7.99 -9.97
C SER A 29 9.76 -8.29 -9.23
N SER A 30 9.71 -9.29 -8.36
CA SER A 30 10.88 -9.81 -7.66
C SER A 30 11.38 -11.04 -8.41
N ASP A 31 12.70 -11.24 -8.44
CA ASP A 31 13.29 -12.44 -9.05
C ASP A 31 13.14 -13.63 -8.09
N LEU A 32 13.25 -13.35 -6.79
CA LEU A 32 13.09 -14.33 -5.71
C LEU A 32 12.25 -13.74 -4.58
N ILE A 33 11.44 -14.60 -3.96
CA ILE A 33 10.66 -14.30 -2.75
C ILE A 33 10.89 -15.43 -1.75
N PHE A 34 11.32 -15.08 -0.55
CA PHE A 34 11.31 -15.97 0.61
C PHE A 34 10.04 -15.64 1.40
N THR A 35 9.10 -16.58 1.47
CA THR A 35 7.79 -16.39 2.11
C THR A 35 7.75 -16.98 3.52
N ASP A 36 7.08 -16.31 4.44
CA ASP A 36 6.87 -16.75 5.83
C ASP A 36 8.17 -17.21 6.52
N ALA A 37 9.26 -16.46 6.30
CA ALA A 37 10.57 -16.80 6.85
C ALA A 37 10.78 -16.14 8.22
N TYR A 38 11.51 -16.82 9.10
CA TYR A 38 11.99 -16.19 10.33
C TYR A 38 13.24 -15.35 10.02
N LEU A 39 13.07 -14.03 9.96
CA LEU A 39 14.08 -13.06 9.58
C LEU A 39 14.92 -12.62 10.77
N VAL A 40 16.24 -12.73 10.62
CA VAL A 40 17.25 -12.12 11.49
C VAL A 40 18.01 -11.08 10.65
N ASP A 41 17.79 -9.79 10.91
CA ASP A 41 18.25 -8.70 10.04
C ASP A 41 19.59 -8.06 10.44
N GLY A 42 20.21 -8.54 11.52
CA GLY A 42 21.52 -8.08 11.98
C GLY A 42 21.52 -6.72 12.69
N THR A 43 20.35 -6.12 12.95
CA THR A 43 20.24 -4.86 13.71
C THR A 43 20.44 -5.03 15.22
N GLY A 44 20.40 -6.28 15.71
CA GLY A 44 20.41 -6.61 17.13
C GLY A 44 19.01 -6.81 17.72
N GLU A 45 17.97 -6.49 16.97
CA GLU A 45 16.58 -6.75 17.38
C GLU A 45 16.21 -8.25 17.29
N PRO A 46 15.22 -8.71 18.08
CA PRO A 46 14.70 -10.07 17.96
C PRO A 46 14.18 -10.38 16.55
N GLY A 47 14.39 -11.62 16.11
CA GLY A 47 13.91 -12.07 14.81
C GLY A 47 12.38 -12.10 14.73
N ARG A 48 11.84 -11.94 13.51
CA ARG A 48 10.39 -11.90 13.25
C ARG A 48 10.01 -12.69 12.00
N MET A 49 8.75 -13.10 11.92
CA MET A 49 8.20 -13.68 10.69
C MET A 49 7.98 -12.59 9.65
N ALA A 50 8.54 -12.74 8.46
CA ALA A 50 8.39 -11.80 7.36
C ALA A 50 8.70 -12.44 6.00
N ASP A 51 8.19 -11.80 4.94
CA ASP A 51 8.61 -12.07 3.57
C ASP A 51 9.82 -11.21 3.20
N VAL A 52 10.73 -11.76 2.40
CA VAL A 52 11.87 -11.02 1.84
C VAL A 52 11.87 -11.15 0.33
N ARG A 53 11.91 -10.00 -0.37
CA ARG A 53 11.93 -9.93 -1.83
C ARG A 53 13.31 -9.50 -2.31
N VAL A 54 13.80 -10.16 -3.37
CA VAL A 54 15.10 -9.87 -3.98
C VAL A 54 14.92 -9.59 -5.47
N ARG A 55 15.65 -8.58 -5.95
CA ARG A 55 15.75 -8.25 -7.38
C ARG A 55 17.20 -7.89 -7.72
N GLY A 56 17.80 -8.63 -8.64
CA GLY A 56 19.22 -8.50 -8.97
C GLY A 56 20.11 -8.65 -7.73
N ASP A 57 20.88 -7.61 -7.42
CA ASP A 57 21.80 -7.54 -6.28
C ASP A 57 21.20 -6.85 -5.03
N ARG A 58 19.87 -6.61 -5.00
CA ARG A 58 19.21 -5.82 -3.94
C ARG A 58 18.04 -6.54 -3.29
N ILE A 59 17.85 -6.23 -2.01
CA ILE A 59 16.63 -6.52 -1.23
C ILE A 59 15.65 -5.35 -1.44
N LEU A 60 14.37 -5.64 -1.66
CA LEU A 60 13.28 -4.66 -1.89
C LEU A 60 12.46 -4.38 -0.63
#